data_AF-A0A2X1Z1U9-F1
#
_entry.id   AF-A0A2X1Z1U9-F1
#
_cell.length_a   1.000
_cell.length_b   1.000
_cell.length_c   1.000
_cell.angle_alpha   90.00
_cell.angle_beta   90.00
_cell.angle_gamma   90.00
#
_symmetry.space_group_name_H-M   'P 1'
#
loop_
_entity.id
_entity.type
_entity.pdbx_description
1 polymer ?
#
loop_
_entity_poly.entity_id
_entity_poly.type
_entity_poly.pdbx_seq_one_letter_code
_entity_poly.pdbx_strand_id
1 'polypeptide(L)'
;MDATCKAAADNGVEIGAHPGYPDLMGFGRRKMAVKPEEARAYMLYQVGALSAFAKAHGKKLQHMKLHGAFYNTACNDEMQV
;
A
#
# COMPACT_ATOMS: atom_id res chain seq x y z
N MET A 1 -11.55 2.50 1.95
CA MET A 1 -11.13 1.64 0.82
C MET A 1 -12.30 1.43 -0.13
N ASP A 2 -13.42 0.84 0.34
CA ASP A 2 -14.58 0.50 -0.50
C ASP A 2 -15.10 1.63 -1.42
N ALA A 3 -15.49 2.79 -0.86
CA ALA A 3 -16.00 3.91 -1.65
C ALA A 3 -15.04 4.38 -2.76
N THR A 4 -13.73 4.37 -2.49
CA THR A 4 -12.71 4.74 -3.48
C THR A 4 -12.56 3.66 -4.56
N CYS A 5 -12.61 2.38 -4.19
CA CYS A 5 -12.58 1.27 -5.14
C CYS A 5 -13.81 1.31 -6.06
N LYS A 6 -15.00 1.57 -5.51
CA LYS A 6 -16.23 1.77 -6.28
C LYS A 6 -16.07 2.91 -7.28
N ALA A 7 -15.64 4.08 -6.82
CA ALA A 7 -15.46 5.24 -7.68
C ALA A 7 -14.44 4.96 -8.81
N ALA A 8 -13.33 4.28 -8.50
CA ALA A 8 -12.35 3.90 -9.52
C ALA A 8 -12.96 2.94 -10.56
N ALA A 9 -13.72 1.93 -10.12
CA ALA A 9 -14.40 0.99 -11.00
C ALA A 9 -15.42 1.68 -11.92
N ASP A 10 -16.27 2.54 -11.36
CA ASP A 10 -17.30 3.29 -12.09
C ASP A 10 -16.68 4.22 -13.16
N ASN A 11 -15.46 4.72 -12.94
CA ASN A 11 -14.75 5.62 -13.85
C ASN A 11 -13.72 4.92 -14.74
N GLY A 12 -13.63 3.58 -14.73
CA GLY A 12 -12.66 2.84 -15.54
C GLY A 12 -11.20 3.04 -15.13
N VAL A 13 -10.93 3.54 -13.92
CA VAL A 13 -9.58 3.76 -13.40
C VAL A 13 -9.03 2.48 -12.79
N GLU A 14 -7.75 2.19 -13.03
CA GLU A 14 -7.06 1.04 -12.45
C GLU A 14 -6.68 1.27 -10.99
N ILE A 15 -6.79 0.22 -10.17
CA ILE A 15 -6.60 0.30 -8.73
C ILE A 15 -5.20 -0.17 -8.37
N GLY A 16 -4.45 0.66 -7.64
CA GLY A 16 -3.15 0.32 -7.08
C GLY A 16 -3.16 0.31 -5.56
N ALA A 17 -2.36 -0.57 -4.94
CA ALA A 17 -2.12 -0.51 -3.50
C ALA A 17 -1.14 0.60 -3.15
N HIS A 18 -1.41 1.31 -2.05
CA HIS A 18 -0.51 2.33 -1.51
C HIS A 18 -0.04 2.02 -0.07
N PRO A 19 0.72 0.93 0.17
CA PRO A 19 1.09 0.52 1.53
C PRO A 19 2.01 1.53 2.21
N GLY A 20 1.76 1.82 3.48
CA GLY A 20 2.57 2.70 4.32
C GLY A 20 3.07 2.02 5.59
N TYR A 21 3.92 2.73 6.33
CA TYR A 21 4.25 2.34 7.70
C TYR A 21 3.01 2.40 8.60
N PRO A 22 2.96 1.61 9.69
CA PRO A 22 1.87 1.63 10.66
C PRO A 22 1.95 2.86 11.58
N ASP A 23 1.90 4.04 10.97
CA ASP A 23 2.02 5.34 11.63
C ASP A 23 0.88 6.25 11.21
N LEU A 24 -0.31 6.01 11.79
CA LEU A 24 -1.50 6.79 11.45
C LEU A 24 -1.32 8.27 11.82
N MET A 25 -0.72 8.57 12.97
CA MET A 25 -0.55 9.94 13.46
C MET A 25 0.46 10.75 12.66
N GLY A 26 1.54 10.13 12.20
CA GLY A 26 2.50 10.77 11.29
C GLY A 26 2.13 10.62 9.82
N PHE A 27 0.93 10.10 9.50
CA PHE A 27 0.48 9.83 8.13
C PHE A 27 1.49 9.00 7.33
N GLY A 28 2.20 8.06 7.97
CA GLY A 28 3.24 7.24 7.32
C GLY A 28 4.44 8.03 6.79
N ARG A 29 4.68 9.27 7.26
CA ARG A 29 5.76 10.15 6.80
C ARG A 29 6.99 10.18 7.71
N ARG A 30 6.97 9.46 8.83
CA ARG A 30 8.13 9.33 9.72
C ARG A 30 8.90 8.05 9.39
N LYS A 31 10.24 8.12 9.35
CA LYS A 31 11.07 6.92 9.18
C LYS A 31 10.86 6.01 10.39
N MET A 32 10.69 4.72 10.14
CA MET A 32 10.62 3.68 11.17
C MET A 32 11.72 2.67 10.88
N ALA A 33 12.46 2.27 11.91
CA ALA A 33 13.37 1.14 11.82
C ALA A 33 12.53 -0.13 11.85
N VAL A 34 12.32 -0.74 10.68
CA VAL A 34 11.59 -1.99 10.51
C VAL A 34 12.55 -3.04 9.93
N LYS A 35 12.36 -4.30 10.34
CA LYS A 35 13.06 -5.42 9.72
C LYS A 35 12.44 -5.75 8.36
N PRO A 36 13.19 -6.32 7.41
CA PRO A 36 12.64 -6.72 6.11
C PRO A 36 11.42 -7.64 6.22
N GLU A 37 11.38 -8.54 7.20
CA GLU A 37 10.25 -9.46 7.41
C GLU A 37 8.98 -8.72 7.86
N GLU A 38 9.14 -7.69 8.70
CA GLU A 38 8.05 -6.82 9.15
C GLU A 38 7.54 -5.96 7.98
N ALA A 39 8.45 -5.38 7.20
CA ALA A 39 8.12 -4.63 6.00
C ALA A 39 7.30 -5.49 5.02
N ARG A 40 7.73 -6.73 4.78
CA ARG A 40 6.99 -7.71 3.95
C ARG A 40 5.61 -8.02 4.52
N ALA A 41 5.50 -8.26 5.82
CA ALA A 41 4.23 -8.54 6.47
C ALA A 41 3.25 -7.35 6.36
N TYR A 42 3.73 -6.12 6.56
CA TYR A 42 2.94 -4.91 6.41
C TYR A 42 2.43 -4.73 4.98
N MET A 43 3.29 -4.94 3.98
CA MET A 43 2.89 -4.87 2.57
C MET A 43 1.85 -5.95 2.24
N LEU A 44 2.10 -7.20 2.63
CA LEU A 44 1.20 -8.32 2.34
C LEU A 44 -0.20 -8.09 2.94
N TYR A 45 -0.25 -7.64 4.20
CA TYR A 45 -1.50 -7.34 4.88
C TYR A 45 -2.29 -6.24 4.16
N GLN A 46 -1.64 -5.11 3.86
CA GLN A 46 -2.29 -3.95 3.25
C GLN A 46 -2.73 -4.23 1.80
N VAL A 47 -1.91 -4.94 1.02
CA VAL A 47 -2.24 -5.36 -0.35
C VAL A 47 -3.40 -6.35 -0.34
N GLY A 48 -3.37 -7.34 0.56
CA GLY A 48 -4.46 -8.31 0.71
C GLY A 48 -5.78 -7.63 1.08
N ALA A 49 -5.75 -6.70 2.03
CA ALA A 49 -6.92 -5.92 2.42
C ALA A 49 -7.53 -5.15 1.23
N LEU A 50 -6.72 -4.40 0.46
CA LEU A 50 -7.23 -3.66 -0.71
C LEU A 50 -7.73 -4.58 -1.82
N SER A 51 -7.06 -5.72 -2.03
CA SER A 51 -7.41 -6.70 -3.06
C SER A 51 -8.84 -7.21 -2.87
N ALA A 52 -9.28 -7.45 -1.63
CA ALA A 52 -10.65 -7.85 -1.34
C ALA A 52 -11.69 -6.80 -1.78
N PHE A 53 -11.45 -5.52 -1.51
CA PHE A 53 -12.34 -4.44 -1.96
C PHE A 53 -12.32 -4.26 -3.48
N ALA A 54 -11.15 -4.30 -4.13
CA ALA A 54 -11.06 -4.22 -5.58
C ALA A 54 -11.86 -5.36 -6.24
N LYS A 55 -11.73 -6.58 -5.71
CA LYS A 55 -12.46 -7.77 -6.18
C LYS A 55 -13.98 -7.61 -6.01
N ALA A 56 -14.44 -7.02 -4.90
CA ALA A 56 -15.86 -6.78 -4.68
C ALA A 56 -16.49 -5.86 -5.74
N HIS A 57 -15.70 -4.98 -6.36
CA HIS A 57 -16.12 -4.09 -7.46
C HIS A 57 -15.66 -4.59 -8.85
N GLY A 58 -15.39 -5.89 -8.99
CA GLY A 58 -15.04 -6.51 -10.29
C GLY A 58 -13.67 -6.10 -10.86
N LYS A 59 -12.82 -5.45 -10.07
CA LYS A 59 -11.47 -5.03 -10.46
C LYS A 59 -10.41 -5.96 -9.85
N LYS A 60 -9.19 -5.86 -10.37
CA LYS A 60 -7.98 -6.45 -9.79
C LYS A 60 -7.01 -5.33 -9.45
N LEU A 61 -6.07 -5.58 -8.54
CA LEU A 61 -4.97 -4.64 -8.32
C LEU A 61 -4.03 -4.67 -9.53
N GLN A 62 -3.69 -3.49 -10.05
CA GLN A 62 -2.82 -3.33 -11.23
C GLN A 62 -1.36 -3.09 -10.82
N HIS A 63 -1.13 -2.31 -9.76
CA HIS A 63 0.20 -1.93 -9.31
C HIS A 63 0.27 -1.75 -7.79
N MET A 64 1.48 -1.52 -7.29
CA MET A 64 1.74 -1.12 -5.91
C MET A 64 2.73 0.04 -5.92
N LYS A 65 2.49 1.03 -5.07
CA LYS A 65 3.42 2.15 -4.82
C LYS A 65 3.56 2.32 -3.31
N LEU A 66 4.76 2.31 -2.75
CA LEU A 66 4.91 2.56 -1.32
C LEU A 66 4.54 4.01 -0.97
N HIS A 67 4.02 4.21 0.24
CA HIS A 67 3.63 5.51 0.76
C HIS A 67 4.75 6.16 1.57
N GLY A 68 4.90 7.48 1.41
CA GLY A 68 5.63 8.34 2.34
C GLY A 68 7.05 7.87 2.66
N ALA A 69 7.37 7.79 3.96
CA ALA A 69 8.69 7.40 4.42
C ALA A 69 9.05 5.96 4.08
N PHE A 70 8.07 5.08 3.86
CA PHE A 70 8.33 3.70 3.45
C PHE A 70 8.97 3.66 2.06
N TYR A 71 8.41 4.43 1.11
CA TYR A 71 9.02 4.61 -0.22
C TYR A 71 10.43 5.19 -0.14
N ASN A 72 10.58 6.30 0.60
CA ASN A 72 11.88 6.97 0.71
C ASN A 72 12.95 6.06 1.34
N THR A 73 12.57 5.21 2.28
CA THR A 73 13.49 4.23 2.88
C THR A 73 13.90 3.19 1.84
N ALA A 74 12.93 2.60 1.12
CA ALA A 74 13.20 1.59 0.10
C ALA A 74 14.05 2.11 -1.07
N CYS A 75 13.97 3.40 -1.41
CA CYS A 75 14.82 3.99 -2.46
C CYS A 75 16.25 4.30 -2.03
N ASN A 76 16.51 4.48 -0.72
CA ASN A 76 17.79 4.98 -0.22
C ASN A 76 18.59 3.97 0.62
N ASP A 77 17.94 2.95 1.19
CA ASP A 77 18.61 1.88 1.92
C ASP A 77 18.81 0.69 0.95
N GLU A 78 20.06 0.38 0.59
CA GLU A 78 20.45 -0.71 -0.34
C GLU A 78 20.07 -2.14 0.15
N MET A 79 19.43 -2.28 1.31
CA MET A 79 19.37 -3.54 2.07
C MET A 79 17.99 -3.89 2.66
N GLN A 80 16.89 -3.60 1.96
CA GLN A 80 15.52 -3.92 2.41
C GLN A 80 14.64 -4.51 1.28
N VAL A 81 15.20 -5.39 0.44
CA VAL A 81 14.43 -6.19 -0.55
C VAL A 81 14.67 -7.67 -0.35
#